data_AF-A0A2E8HK45-F1
#
_entry.id   AF-A0A2E8HK45-F1
#
_cell.length_a   1.000
_cell.length_b   1.000
_cell.length_c   1.000
_cell.angle_alpha   90.00
_cell.angle_beta   90.00
_cell.angle_gamma   90.00
#
_symmetry.space_group_name_H-M   'P 1'
#
loop_
_entity.id
_entity.type
_entity.pdbx_description
1 polymer ?
#
loop_
_entity_poly.entity_id
_entity_poly.type
_entity_poly.pdbx_seq_one_letter_code
_entity_poly.pdbx_strand_id
1 'polypeptide(L)'
;MELIAEIDPGAAPLVEMNVLRSPGREEYTRIALFRDRGMADRVSGTGLRQSLVTIDSSYSSCAPDVVSRAPETAPVFIAADEALELRVFVDRSVVEVFVNGRQCVAVRVYPDRDDSLGVSFRSQGVDGEIRSLRAWQMRSIWQ
;
A
#
# COMPACT_ATOMS: atom_id res chain seq x y z
N MET A 1 12.68 -0.21 7.01
CA MET A 1 11.57 -0.68 7.87
C MET A 1 10.82 -1.73 7.10
N GLU A 2 10.37 -2.78 7.77
CA GLU A 2 9.41 -3.76 7.24
C GLU A 2 8.13 -3.68 8.05
N LEU A 3 6.97 -3.81 7.39
CA LEU A 3 5.66 -3.83 8.03
C LEU A 3 4.79 -4.92 7.41
N ILE A 4 4.11 -5.70 8.24
CA ILE A 4 3.12 -6.69 7.82
C ILE A 4 1.79 -6.36 8.51
N ALA A 5 0.76 -6.11 7.71
CA ALA A 5 -0.59 -5.82 8.18
C ALA A 5 -1.57 -6.83 7.60
N GLU A 6 -2.34 -7.49 8.46
CA GLU A 6 -3.50 -8.29 8.07
C GLU A 6 -4.76 -7.48 8.34
N ILE A 7 -5.56 -7.27 7.30
CA ILE A 7 -6.69 -6.36 7.30
C ILE A 7 -7.93 -7.11 6.83
N ASP A 8 -9.01 -6.98 7.60
CA ASP A 8 -10.36 -7.24 7.13
C ASP A 8 -10.96 -5.93 6.61
N PRO A 9 -11.10 -5.77 5.27
CA PRO A 9 -11.67 -4.56 4.72
C PRO A 9 -13.19 -4.48 4.94
N GLY A 10 -13.85 -5.53 5.44
CA GLY A 10 -15.31 -5.60 5.51
C GLY A 10 -15.94 -5.28 4.15
N ALA A 11 -16.91 -4.36 4.15
CA ALA A 11 -17.56 -3.87 2.92
C ALA A 11 -16.91 -2.58 2.37
N ALA A 12 -15.72 -2.20 2.85
CA ALA A 12 -15.10 -0.94 2.46
C ALA A 12 -14.78 -0.92 0.95
N PRO A 13 -15.25 0.10 0.20
CA PRO A 13 -14.86 0.29 -1.20
C PRO A 13 -13.35 0.53 -1.39
N LEU A 14 -12.66 0.96 -0.33
CA LEU A 14 -11.23 1.26 -0.33
C LEU A 14 -10.67 1.06 1.07
N VAL A 15 -9.54 0.36 1.16
CA VAL A 15 -8.61 0.44 2.28
C VAL A 15 -7.35 1.16 1.81
N GLU A 16 -6.92 2.15 2.59
CA GLU A 16 -5.71 2.93 2.33
C GLU A 16 -4.73 2.74 3.48
N MET A 17 -3.48 2.48 3.12
CA MET A 17 -2.32 2.57 4.02
C MET A 17 -1.41 3.67 3.48
N ASN A 18 -0.94 4.55 4.36
CA ASN A 18 0.10 5.52 4.01
C ASN A 18 1.38 5.18 4.78
N VAL A 19 2.52 5.29 4.11
CA VAL A 19 3.86 5.22 4.71
C VAL A 19 4.61 6.51 4.45
N LEU A 20 5.67 6.74 5.22
CA LEU A 20 6.46 7.99 5.15
C LEU A 20 5.57 9.22 5.28
N ARG A 21 4.59 9.14 6.20
CA ARG A 21 3.57 10.17 6.37
C ARG A 21 4.03 11.21 7.39
N SER A 22 4.12 12.48 6.98
CA SER A 22 4.33 13.60 7.91
C SER A 22 3.11 13.79 8.83
N PRO A 23 3.24 14.43 10.01
CA PRO A 23 2.15 14.58 10.96
C PRO A 23 0.87 15.22 10.35
N GLY A 24 1.04 16.26 9.53
CA GLY A 24 -0.04 16.98 8.86
C GLY A 24 -0.48 16.40 7.51
N ARG A 25 0.09 15.27 7.07
CA ARG A 25 -0.17 14.67 5.74
C ARG A 25 0.29 15.56 4.57
N GLU A 26 1.29 16.41 4.79
CA GLU A 26 1.98 17.18 3.76
C GLU A 26 2.77 16.25 2.82
N GLU A 27 3.45 15.25 3.39
CA GLU A 27 4.13 14.21 2.64
C GLU A 27 3.59 12.83 3.06
N TYR A 28 3.40 11.95 2.07
CA TYR A 28 3.05 10.55 2.27
C TYR A 28 3.16 9.77 0.95
N THR A 29 3.47 8.48 1.06
CA THR A 29 3.28 7.53 -0.05
C THR A 29 2.04 6.72 0.23
N ARG A 30 1.11 6.73 -0.73
CA ARG A 30 -0.22 6.14 -0.59
C ARG A 30 -0.26 4.75 -1.21
N ILE A 31 -0.82 3.80 -0.47
CA ILE A 31 -1.07 2.43 -0.89
C ILE A 31 -2.58 2.21 -0.78
N ALA A 32 -3.25 2.05 -1.92
CA ALA A 32 -4.71 1.96 -2.01
C ALA A 32 -5.14 0.58 -2.53
N LEU A 33 -6.05 -0.06 -1.81
CA LEU A 33 -6.56 -1.40 -2.12
C LEU A 33 -8.05 -1.33 -2.41
N PHE A 34 -8.42 -1.78 -3.60
CA PHE A 34 -9.79 -1.82 -4.08
C PHE A 34 -10.24 -3.27 -4.29
N ARG A 35 -11.08 -3.78 -3.40
CA ARG A 35 -11.61 -5.14 -3.50
C ARG A 35 -12.56 -5.26 -4.69
N ASP A 36 -12.33 -6.25 -5.56
CA ASP A 36 -13.19 -6.60 -6.70
C ASP A 36 -13.50 -5.43 -7.67
N ARG A 37 -12.54 -4.52 -7.86
CA ARG A 37 -12.66 -3.37 -8.80
C ARG A 37 -11.87 -3.52 -10.10
N GLY A 38 -11.14 -4.61 -10.25
CA GLY A 38 -10.41 -4.95 -11.46
C GLY A 38 -11.28 -5.64 -12.52
N MET A 39 -10.58 -6.22 -13.50
CA MET A 39 -11.19 -7.00 -14.57
C MET A 39 -11.76 -8.31 -14.03
N ALA A 40 -12.83 -8.79 -14.64
CA ALA A 40 -13.31 -10.14 -14.39
C ALA A 40 -12.30 -11.14 -14.99
N ASP A 41 -11.97 -12.18 -14.23
CA ASP A 41 -11.21 -13.32 -14.72
C ASP A 41 -12.06 -14.12 -15.70
N ARG A 42 -11.83 -13.83 -16.98
CA ARG A 42 -12.44 -14.55 -18.10
C ARG A 42 -11.59 -15.72 -18.60
N VAL A 43 -10.38 -15.87 -18.07
CA VAL A 43 -9.43 -16.90 -18.52
C VAL A 43 -9.66 -18.21 -17.76
N SER A 44 -9.86 -18.14 -16.44
CA SER A 44 -10.20 -19.32 -15.63
C SER A 44 -11.67 -19.72 -15.72
N GLY A 45 -12.53 -18.87 -16.29
CA GLY A 45 -13.97 -19.09 -16.38
C GLY A 45 -14.74 -18.89 -15.08
N THR A 46 -14.07 -18.51 -13.99
CA THR A 46 -14.72 -18.28 -12.68
C THR A 46 -15.58 -17.02 -12.66
N GLY A 47 -15.31 -16.03 -13.52
CA GLY A 47 -16.01 -14.75 -13.56
C GLY A 47 -15.73 -13.85 -12.35
N LEU A 48 -14.83 -14.26 -11.45
CA LEU A 48 -14.44 -13.49 -10.28
C LEU A 48 -13.72 -12.20 -10.71
N ARG A 49 -14.02 -11.08 -10.05
CA ARG A 49 -13.30 -9.82 -10.32
C ARG A 49 -11.99 -9.79 -9.54
N GLN A 50 -10.94 -9.37 -10.22
CA GLN A 50 -9.68 -9.08 -9.54
C GLN A 50 -9.84 -7.88 -8.62
N SER A 51 -9.10 -7.89 -7.52
CA SER A 51 -8.86 -6.68 -6.74
C SER A 51 -7.74 -5.86 -7.37
N LEU A 52 -7.61 -4.60 -6.99
CA LEU A 52 -6.55 -3.71 -7.48
C LEU A 52 -5.74 -3.17 -6.30
N VAL A 53 -4.43 -3.14 -6.46
CA VAL A 53 -3.52 -2.37 -5.61
C VAL A 53 -2.94 -1.21 -6.41
N THR A 54 -2.95 -0.02 -5.82
CA THR A 54 -2.31 1.17 -6.38
C THR A 54 -1.29 1.72 -5.39
N ILE A 55 -0.07 1.99 -5.85
CA ILE A 55 0.93 2.76 -5.12
C ILE A 55 1.11 4.13 -5.78
N ASP A 56 1.01 5.17 -4.98
CA ASP A 56 0.98 6.56 -5.44
C ASP A 56 2.00 7.40 -4.67
N SER A 57 2.97 7.93 -5.41
CA SER A 57 4.08 8.76 -4.91
C SER A 57 3.86 10.26 -5.16
N SER A 58 2.69 10.67 -5.66
CA SER A 58 2.40 12.06 -6.04
C SER A 58 2.50 13.05 -4.87
N TYR A 59 2.30 12.58 -3.64
CA TYR A 59 2.43 13.35 -2.40
C TYR A 59 3.68 12.96 -1.59
N SER A 60 4.63 12.21 -2.17
CA SER A 60 5.77 11.67 -1.42
C SER A 60 6.84 12.71 -1.06
N SER A 61 6.79 13.90 -1.65
CA SER A 61 7.75 14.99 -1.41
C SER A 61 7.10 16.35 -1.58
N CYS A 62 7.51 17.32 -0.78
CA CYS A 62 7.21 18.74 -0.94
C CYS A 62 8.35 19.52 -1.63
N ALA A 63 9.50 18.88 -1.89
CA ALA A 63 10.64 19.53 -2.53
C ALA A 63 10.33 19.91 -3.99
N PRO A 64 10.70 21.13 -4.44
CA PRO A 64 10.34 21.64 -5.76
C PRO A 64 11.06 20.95 -6.92
N ASP A 65 12.18 20.27 -6.64
CA ASP A 65 13.03 19.58 -7.62
C ASP A 65 12.80 18.05 -7.65
N VAL A 66 11.89 17.54 -6.82
CA VAL A 66 11.52 16.12 -6.81
C VAL A 66 10.33 15.89 -7.74
N VAL A 67 10.53 15.02 -8.73
CA VAL A 67 9.48 14.61 -9.67
C VAL A 67 8.96 13.23 -9.29
N SER A 68 7.67 13.13 -8.96
CA SER A 68 6.99 11.88 -8.71
C SER A 68 6.65 11.13 -10.00
N ARG A 69 6.52 9.80 -9.91
CA ARG A 69 5.99 8.99 -11.02
C ARG A 69 4.47 8.94 -10.94
N ALA A 70 3.84 8.74 -12.09
CA ALA A 70 2.42 8.39 -12.13
C ALA A 70 2.16 7.15 -11.26
N PRO A 71 0.99 7.05 -10.60
CA PRO A 71 0.66 5.91 -9.77
C PRO A 71 0.74 4.59 -10.54
N GLU A 72 1.29 3.57 -9.91
CA GLU A 72 1.31 2.22 -10.47
C GLU A 72 0.12 1.44 -9.91
N THR A 73 -0.61 0.74 -10.79
CA THR A 73 -1.76 -0.09 -10.39
C THR A 73 -1.58 -1.49 -10.95
N ALA A 74 -1.78 -2.50 -10.10
CA ALA A 74 -1.68 -3.89 -10.49
C ALA A 74 -2.92 -4.69 -10.01
N PRO A 75 -3.40 -5.66 -10.81
CA PRO A 75 -4.42 -6.57 -10.37
C PRO A 75 -3.87 -7.60 -9.38
N VAL A 76 -4.69 -8.01 -8.42
CA VAL A 76 -4.39 -9.08 -7.47
C VAL A 76 -5.65 -9.90 -7.23
N PHE A 77 -5.53 -11.23 -7.27
CA PHE A 77 -6.63 -12.10 -6.90
C PHE A 77 -6.65 -12.28 -5.38
N ILE A 78 -7.78 -11.98 -4.77
CA ILE A 78 -8.06 -12.16 -3.34
C ILE A 78 -9.42 -12.85 -3.27
N ALA A 79 -9.51 -14.01 -2.60
CA ALA A 79 -10.79 -14.71 -2.49
C ALA A 79 -11.76 -13.95 -1.57
N ALA A 80 -13.06 -14.22 -1.70
CA ALA A 80 -14.10 -13.51 -0.96
C ALA A 80 -13.90 -13.58 0.57
N ASP A 81 -13.48 -14.73 1.08
CA ASP A 81 -13.21 -15.03 2.49
C ASP A 81 -11.73 -14.85 2.89
N GLU A 82 -10.89 -14.42 1.96
CA GLU A 82 -9.47 -14.22 2.21
C GLU A 82 -9.20 -12.82 2.80
N ALA A 83 -8.44 -12.80 3.89
CA ALA A 83 -7.96 -11.56 4.50
C ALA A 83 -6.96 -10.86 3.57
N LEU A 84 -6.95 -9.52 3.60
CA LEU A 84 -5.96 -8.74 2.89
C LEU A 84 -4.66 -8.71 3.71
N GLU A 85 -3.57 -9.23 3.17
CA GLU A 85 -2.24 -9.08 3.77
C GLU A 85 -1.42 -8.08 2.95
N LEU A 86 -0.93 -7.04 3.62
CA LEU A 86 0.06 -6.11 3.07
C LEU A 86 1.39 -6.32 3.76
N ARG A 87 2.41 -6.67 2.98
CA ARG A 87 3.80 -6.65 3.43
C ARG A 87 4.54 -5.54 2.72
N VAL A 88 4.96 -4.53 3.49
CA VAL A 88 5.56 -3.30 2.99
C VAL A 88 7.00 -3.20 3.44
N PHE A 89 7.89 -2.97 2.47
CA PHE A 89 9.27 -2.60 2.73
C PHE A 89 9.48 -1.13 2.41
N VAL A 90 10.16 -0.45 3.33
CA VAL A 90 10.63 0.92 3.15
C VAL A 90 12.15 0.89 3.33
N ASP A 91 12.88 0.95 2.22
CA ASP A 91 14.35 0.93 2.20
C ASP A 91 14.87 2.20 1.52
N ARG A 92 15.42 3.11 2.35
CA ARG A 92 15.89 4.44 1.94
C ARG A 92 14.86 5.16 1.06
N SER A 93 15.07 5.15 -0.25
CA SER A 93 14.26 5.85 -1.25
C SER A 93 13.34 4.93 -2.05
N VAL A 94 13.03 3.73 -1.54
CA VAL A 94 12.21 2.71 -2.22
C VAL A 94 11.13 2.22 -1.27
N VAL A 95 9.91 2.15 -1.80
CA VAL A 95 8.77 1.49 -1.15
C VAL A 95 8.33 0.32 -2.03
N GLU A 96 8.30 -0.87 -1.45
CA GLU A 96 7.81 -2.08 -2.11
C GLU A 96 6.62 -2.64 -1.31
N VAL A 97 5.54 -3.00 -2.00
CA VAL A 97 4.31 -3.49 -1.39
C VAL A 97 3.96 -4.82 -2.01
N PHE A 98 3.97 -5.85 -1.19
CA PHE A 98 3.51 -7.18 -1.52
C PHE A 98 2.10 -7.39 -0.98
N VAL A 99 1.21 -7.87 -1.84
CA VAL A 99 -0.20 -8.13 -1.50
C VAL A 99 -0.47 -9.62 -1.57
N ASN A 100 -0.88 -10.19 -0.43
CA ASN A 100 -1.19 -11.62 -0.26
C ASN A 100 -0.11 -12.58 -0.81
N GLY A 101 1.16 -12.15 -0.82
CA GLY A 101 2.28 -12.90 -1.40
C GLY A 101 2.18 -13.17 -2.92
N ARG A 102 1.24 -12.53 -3.64
CA ARG A 102 0.95 -12.81 -5.06
C ARG A 102 1.30 -11.68 -6.01
N GLN A 103 1.12 -10.44 -5.57
CA GLN A 103 1.39 -9.26 -6.40
C GLN A 103 2.36 -8.33 -5.67
N CYS A 104 3.23 -7.67 -6.43
CA CYS A 104 4.10 -6.61 -5.94
C CYS A 104 3.90 -5.34 -6.75
N VAL A 105 3.90 -4.19 -6.08
CA VAL A 105 4.07 -2.87 -6.68
C VAL A 105 5.17 -2.12 -5.94
N ALA A 106 5.98 -1.34 -6.65
CA ALA A 106 7.13 -0.68 -6.07
C ALA A 106 7.33 0.70 -6.67
N VAL A 107 7.81 1.65 -5.88
CA VAL A 107 8.09 3.00 -6.35
C VAL A 107 9.29 3.60 -5.62
N ARG A 108 9.94 4.55 -6.28
CA ARG A 108 10.93 5.41 -5.63
C ARG A 108 10.25 6.61 -4.98
N VAL A 109 10.74 7.00 -3.82
CA VAL A 109 10.20 8.09 -3.00
C VAL A 109 11.34 8.92 -2.43
N TYR A 110 11.12 10.22 -2.26
CA TYR A 110 12.12 11.15 -1.73
C TYR A 110 11.45 12.20 -0.83
N PRO A 111 10.98 11.82 0.37
CA PRO A 111 10.46 12.79 1.33
C PRO A 111 11.51 13.88 1.60
N ASP A 112 11.08 15.13 1.60
CA ASP A 112 11.91 16.30 1.93
C ASP A 112 11.97 16.52 3.44
N ARG A 113 10.93 16.10 4.17
CA ARG A 113 10.83 16.33 5.60
C ARG A 113 11.40 15.17 6.40
N ASP A 114 12.22 15.51 7.39
CA ASP A 114 12.78 14.54 8.35
C ASP A 114 11.71 13.88 9.26
N ASP A 115 10.52 14.50 9.37
CA ASP A 115 9.41 14.01 10.19
C ASP A 115 8.38 13.15 9.40
N SER A 116 8.67 12.84 8.13
CA SER A 116 7.88 11.94 7.28
C SER A 116 8.12 10.47 7.61
N LEU A 117 7.84 10.08 8.86
CA LEU A 117 8.13 8.75 9.42
C LEU A 117 6.87 7.94 9.76
N GLY A 118 5.69 8.55 9.66
CA GLY A 118 4.44 7.97 10.11
C GLY A 118 3.89 6.87 9.20
N VAL A 119 3.05 6.02 9.80
CA VAL A 119 2.17 5.08 9.11
C VAL A 119 0.74 5.38 9.52
N SER A 120 -0.20 5.32 8.58
CA SER A 120 -1.62 5.49 8.88
C SER A 120 -2.48 4.55 8.06
N PHE A 121 -3.63 4.17 8.59
CA PHE A 121 -4.64 3.40 7.88
C PHE A 121 -5.95 4.18 7.78
N ARG A 122 -6.71 3.91 6.72
CA ARG A 122 -8.05 4.44 6.52
C ARG A 122 -8.91 3.39 5.85
N SER A 123 -10.09 3.15 6.42
CA SER A 123 -11.20 2.47 5.73
C SER A 123 -12.18 3.52 5.22
N GLN A 124 -12.59 3.41 3.96
CA GLN A 124 -13.50 4.39 3.37
C GLN A 124 -14.96 3.97 3.54
N GLY A 125 -15.78 4.86 4.09
CA GLY A 125 -17.26 4.76 4.07
C GLY A 125 -17.87 3.78 5.07
N VAL A 126 -17.16 2.71 5.44
CA VAL A 126 -17.53 1.76 6.50
C VAL A 126 -16.31 1.35 7.29
N ASP A 127 -16.54 0.82 8.49
CA ASP A 127 -15.47 0.31 9.34
C ASP A 127 -14.79 -0.91 8.71
N GLY A 128 -13.49 -1.02 8.96
CA GLY A 128 -12.67 -2.18 8.66
C GLY A 128 -11.78 -2.48 9.87
N GLU A 129 -11.21 -3.68 9.93
CA GLU A 129 -10.45 -4.15 11.08
C GLU A 129 -9.01 -4.47 10.69
N ILE A 130 -8.04 -3.96 11.44
CA ILE A 130 -6.65 -4.42 11.35
C ILE A 130 -6.54 -5.59 12.34
N ARG A 131 -6.55 -6.82 11.82
CA ARG A 131 -6.47 -8.05 12.62
C ARG A 131 -5.09 -8.22 13.24
N SER A 132 -4.04 -7.86 12.51
CA SER A 132 -2.68 -7.82 13.05
C SER A 132 -1.83 -6.76 12.36
N LEU A 133 -0.90 -6.19 13.11
CA LEU A 133 0.10 -5.26 12.60
C LEU A 133 1.43 -5.56 13.27
N ARG A 134 2.45 -5.84 12.45
CA ARG A 134 3.81 -6.08 12.90
C ARG A 134 4.74 -5.16 12.12
N ALA A 135 5.71 -4.57 12.81
CA ALA A 135 6.68 -3.68 12.20
C ALA A 135 8.07 -3.94 12.77
N TRP A 136 9.08 -3.86 11.91
CA TRP A 136 10.48 -4.10 12.26
C TRP A 136 11.38 -3.02 11.68
N GLN A 137 12.33 -2.59 12.50
CA GLN A 137 13.47 -1.81 12.01
C GLN A 137 14.47 -2.77 11.36
N MET A 138 14.70 -2.61 10.07
CA MET A 138 15.68 -3.39 9.32
C MET A 138 17.09 -2.85 9.56
N ARG A 139 18.07 -3.76 9.60
CA ARG A 139 19.50 -3.39 9.67
C ARG A 139 20.04 -3.13 8.27
N SER A 140 21.10 -2.32 8.20
CA SER A 140 21.86 -2.16 6.97
C SER A 140 22.55 -3.47 6.60
N ILE A 141 22.54 -3.82 5.31
CA ILE A 141 23.29 -4.96 4.77
C ILE A 141 24.75 -4.63 4.44
N TRP A 142 25.14 -3.35 4.57
CA TRP A 142 26.49 -2.83 4.27
C TRP A 142 27.38 -2.69 5.50
N GLN A 143 26.93 -3.17 6.66
CA GLN A 143 27.70 -3.16 7.91
C GLN A 143 28.51 -4.44 8.06
#